data_AF-A0A970GX85-F1
#
_entry.id   AF-A0A970GX85-F1
#
_cell.length_a   1.000
_cell.length_b   1.000
_cell.length_c   1.000
_cell.angle_alpha   90.00
_cell.angle_beta   90.00
_cell.angle_gamma   90.00
#
_symmetry.space_group_name_H-M   'P 1'
#
loop_
_entity.id
_entity.type
_entity.pdbx_description
1 polymer ?
#
loop_
_entity_poly.entity_id
_entity_poly.type
_entity_poly.pdbx_seq_one_letter_code
_entity_poly.pdbx_strand_id
1 'polypeptide(L)'
;MAEKRFELEITLEEITLDAALRPPKTSRHLLGAALHWPRVGTARRDVSVALDLEKGAWHAAERPWTQRILTKDTVQGRFGFGITLTEALTDKELSAFIRNLAGQFIKFTGGQADDFLAPPLLGSLAELPLSYLSKALLKEKAPGTLAEGVLDLEASQLPDSGGQLCWEVPLRTPKAVVRSVRRRVGKQTRTQRETLLPAGAAAGLCRVGVRML
;
A
#
# COMPACT_ATOMS: atom_id res chain seq x y z
N MET A 1 35.07 -0.58 6.88
CA MET A 1 34.27 -1.13 8.00
C MET A 1 33.00 -1.71 7.42
N ALA A 2 32.58 -2.92 7.81
CA ALA A 2 31.32 -3.48 7.33
C ALA A 2 30.15 -2.70 7.96
N GLU A 3 29.20 -2.24 7.14
CA GLU A 3 28.01 -1.54 7.65
C GLU A 3 27.17 -2.49 8.52
N LYS A 4 26.65 -2.00 9.64
CA LYS A 4 25.85 -2.79 10.59
C LYS A 4 24.53 -3.21 9.93
N ARG A 5 24.20 -4.49 10.07
CA ARG A 5 22.99 -5.13 9.55
C ARG A 5 21.91 -5.12 10.64
N PHE A 6 20.70 -4.72 10.29
CA PHE A 6 19.55 -4.70 11.21
C PHE A 6 18.42 -5.55 10.64
N GLU A 7 17.80 -6.35 11.49
CA GLU A 7 16.53 -7.02 11.20
C GLU A 7 15.39 -6.16 11.75
N LEU A 8 14.39 -5.91 10.91
CA LEU A 8 13.27 -5.06 11.25
C LEU A 8 11.94 -5.69 10.88
N GLU A 9 10.94 -5.41 11.70
CA GLU A 9 9.53 -5.66 11.45
C GLU A 9 8.82 -4.32 11.29
N ILE A 10 8.10 -4.15 10.18
CA ILE A 10 7.32 -2.95 9.87
C ILE A 10 5.84 -3.28 9.96
N THR A 11 5.11 -2.54 10.78
CA THR A 11 3.66 -2.65 10.95
C THR A 11 2.97 -1.35 10.54
N LEU A 12 1.81 -1.46 9.91
CA LEU A 12 0.93 -0.33 9.68
C LEU A 12 0.24 0.05 11.00
N GLU A 13 0.33 1.32 11.39
CA GLU A 13 -0.31 1.86 12.59
C GLU A 13 -1.53 2.72 12.24
N GLU A 14 -1.37 3.59 11.24
CA GLU A 14 -2.42 4.52 10.84
C GLU A 14 -2.29 4.94 9.37
N ILE A 15 -3.42 5.13 8.70
CA ILE A 15 -3.50 5.89 7.45
C ILE A 15 -4.60 6.92 7.62
N THR A 16 -4.31 8.17 7.32
CA THR A 16 -5.29 9.25 7.38
C THR A 16 -5.20 10.09 6.11
N LEU A 17 -6.27 10.10 5.32
CA LEU A 17 -6.35 10.91 4.09
C LEU A 17 -6.70 12.37 4.41
N ASP A 18 -6.31 13.26 3.49
CA ASP A 18 -6.75 14.64 3.45
C ASP A 18 -8.28 14.72 3.38
N ALA A 19 -8.87 15.72 4.03
CA ALA A 19 -10.32 15.89 4.11
C ALA A 19 -10.99 15.95 2.73
N ALA A 20 -10.33 16.52 1.72
CA ALA A 20 -10.85 16.57 0.34
C ALA A 20 -10.97 15.20 -0.32
N LEU A 21 -10.23 14.19 0.18
CA LEU A 21 -10.23 12.82 -0.34
C LEU A 21 -11.11 11.86 0.48
N ARG A 22 -11.62 12.28 1.65
CA ARG A 22 -12.38 11.39 2.54
C ARG A 22 -13.75 11.06 1.97
N PRO A 23 -14.02 9.80 1.59
CA PRO A 23 -15.36 9.42 1.20
C PRO A 23 -16.29 9.41 2.41
N PRO A 24 -17.61 9.65 2.23
CA PRO A 24 -18.57 9.63 3.32
C PRO A 24 -18.85 8.21 3.87
N LYS A 25 -18.46 7.18 3.11
CA LYS A 25 -18.64 5.76 3.43
C LYS A 25 -17.28 5.06 3.44
N THR A 26 -17.23 3.87 4.01
CA THR A 26 -16.07 2.99 3.92
C THR A 26 -15.70 2.74 2.47
N SER A 27 -14.42 2.87 2.15
CA SER A 27 -13.87 2.63 0.81
C SER A 27 -12.78 1.57 0.87
N ARG A 28 -12.72 0.70 -0.13
CA ARG A 28 -11.71 -0.37 -0.20
C ARG A 28 -10.55 0.03 -1.07
N HIS A 29 -9.33 -0.22 -0.63
CA HIS A 29 -8.11 0.18 -1.31
C HIS A 29 -7.09 -0.95 -1.30
N LEU A 30 -6.10 -0.86 -2.20
CA LEU A 30 -4.86 -1.61 -2.07
C LEU A 30 -3.77 -0.69 -1.54
N LEU A 31 -3.07 -1.17 -0.53
CA LEU A 31 -1.86 -0.58 0.01
C LEU A 31 -0.67 -1.40 -0.48
N GLY A 32 0.23 -0.75 -1.20
CA GLY A 32 1.56 -1.25 -1.49
C GLY A 32 2.56 -0.69 -0.50
N ALA A 33 3.41 -1.55 0.07
CA ALA A 33 4.61 -1.17 0.79
C ALA A 33 5.83 -1.69 0.03
N ALA A 34 6.87 -0.88 -0.09
CA ALA A 34 8.09 -1.22 -0.80
C ALA A 34 9.32 -0.89 0.03
N LEU A 35 10.22 -1.85 0.20
CA LEU A 35 11.53 -1.64 0.80
C LEU A 35 12.55 -1.64 -0.34
N HIS A 36 13.32 -0.56 -0.46
CA HIS A 36 14.27 -0.30 -1.53
C HIS A 36 15.70 -0.36 -0.98
N TRP A 37 16.59 -1.08 -1.66
CA TRP A 37 18.00 -1.15 -1.29
C TRP A 37 18.90 -0.75 -2.46
N PRO A 38 19.96 0.03 -2.21
CA PRO A 38 20.95 0.42 -3.21
C PRO A 38 21.97 -0.71 -3.44
N ARG A 39 21.52 -1.91 -3.80
CA ARG A 39 22.38 -3.08 -4.04
C ARG A 39 22.16 -3.67 -5.43
N VAL A 40 23.23 -4.21 -6.01
CA VAL A 40 23.22 -4.91 -7.29
C VAL A 40 22.46 -6.23 -7.11
N GLY A 41 21.29 -6.39 -7.75
CA GLY A 41 20.42 -7.56 -7.61
C GLY A 41 19.00 -7.19 -7.17
N THR A 42 18.40 -7.94 -6.23
CA THR A 42 17.07 -7.66 -5.67
C THR A 42 17.08 -6.36 -4.86
N ALA A 43 16.91 -5.26 -5.58
CA ALA A 43 16.96 -3.90 -5.07
C ALA A 43 15.64 -3.46 -4.43
N ARG A 44 14.62 -4.33 -4.39
CA ARG A 44 13.28 -3.98 -3.95
C ARG A 44 12.51 -5.21 -3.44
N ARG A 45 11.79 -5.05 -2.33
CA ARG A 45 10.77 -5.98 -1.86
C ARG A 45 9.43 -5.27 -1.76
N ASP A 46 8.40 -5.85 -2.33
CA ASP A 46 7.07 -5.27 -2.43
C ASP A 46 6.04 -6.13 -1.73
N VAL A 47 5.23 -5.53 -0.88
CA VAL A 47 4.07 -6.16 -0.25
C VAL A 47 2.82 -5.40 -0.63
N SER A 48 1.73 -6.12 -0.92
CA SER A 48 0.44 -5.52 -1.22
C SER A 48 -0.65 -6.12 -0.33
N VAL A 49 -1.41 -5.26 0.34
CA VAL A 49 -2.52 -5.65 1.22
C VAL A 49 -3.79 -4.90 0.84
N ALA A 50 -4.93 -5.58 0.92
CA ALA A 50 -6.23 -4.92 0.81
C ALA A 50 -6.63 -4.36 2.17
N LEU A 51 -7.17 -3.14 2.18
CA LEU A 51 -7.66 -2.51 3.40
C LEU A 51 -8.89 -1.66 3.14
N ASP A 52 -9.67 -1.49 4.20
CA ASP A 52 -10.88 -0.68 4.21
C ASP A 52 -10.61 0.60 4.99
N LEU A 53 -10.77 1.75 4.33
CA LEU A 53 -10.68 3.07 4.94
C LEU A 53 -12.07 3.51 5.39
N GLU A 54 -12.26 3.69 6.68
CA GLU A 54 -13.48 4.25 7.26
C GLU A 54 -13.38 5.77 7.25
N LYS A 55 -14.21 6.42 6.43
CA LYS A 55 -14.17 7.89 6.25
C LYS A 55 -12.76 8.40 5.91
N GLY A 56 -12.02 7.62 5.12
CA GLY A 56 -10.66 7.93 4.70
C GLY A 56 -9.58 7.73 5.78
N ALA A 57 -9.88 6.96 6.83
CA ALA A 57 -8.92 6.60 7.86
C ALA A 57 -8.85 5.08 8.11
N TRP A 58 -7.70 4.62 8.59
CA TRP A 58 -7.46 3.26 9.05
C TRP A 58 -6.61 3.30 10.30
N HIS A 59 -6.97 2.50 11.30
CA HIS A 59 -6.26 2.41 12.57
C HIS A 59 -5.97 0.97 12.97
N ALA A 60 -4.79 0.75 13.55
CA ALA A 60 -4.31 -0.56 13.95
C ALA A 60 -4.89 -1.11 15.26
N ALA A 61 -5.39 -0.24 16.15
CA ALA A 61 -5.71 -0.59 17.54
C ALA A 61 -6.69 -1.78 17.69
N GLU A 62 -7.60 -1.95 16.73
CA GLU A 62 -8.63 -2.99 16.76
C GLU A 62 -8.30 -4.20 15.88
N ARG A 63 -7.09 -4.25 15.31
CA ARG A 63 -6.73 -5.23 14.28
C ARG A 63 -5.68 -6.21 14.77
N PRO A 64 -5.82 -7.51 14.43
CA PRO A 64 -4.81 -8.50 14.75
C PRO A 64 -3.49 -8.15 14.04
N TRP A 65 -2.36 -8.54 14.64
CA TRP A 65 -1.02 -8.28 14.12
C TRP A 65 -0.84 -8.73 12.66
N THR A 66 -1.46 -9.84 12.28
CA THR A 66 -1.41 -10.39 10.90
C THR A 66 -2.02 -9.46 9.85
N GLN A 67 -2.89 -8.53 10.23
CA GLN A 67 -3.45 -7.51 9.33
C GLN A 67 -2.66 -6.20 9.36
N ARG A 68 -1.71 -6.07 10.29
CA ARG A 68 -0.89 -4.87 10.50
C ARG A 68 0.50 -5.04 9.88
N ILE A 69 1.07 -6.24 9.94
CA ILE A 69 2.42 -6.49 9.43
C ILE A 69 2.51 -6.21 7.92
N LEU A 70 3.42 -5.32 7.55
CA LEU A 70 3.73 -5.01 6.16
C LEU A 70 4.91 -5.85 5.69
N THR A 71 6.00 -5.90 6.44
CA THR A 71 7.16 -6.71 6.06
C THR A 71 8.06 -7.00 7.27
N LYS A 72 8.82 -8.07 7.16
CA LYS A 72 9.93 -8.39 8.04
C LYS A 72 11.16 -8.64 7.17
N ASP A 73 12.18 -7.80 7.34
CA ASP A 73 13.33 -7.81 6.45
C ASP A 73 14.61 -7.32 7.14
N THR A 74 15.72 -7.48 6.45
CA THR A 74 17.00 -6.94 6.82
C THR A 74 17.34 -5.67 6.01
N VAL A 75 17.79 -4.64 6.71
CA VAL A 75 18.41 -3.45 6.11
C VAL A 75 19.88 -3.29 6.53
N GLN A 76 20.64 -2.63 5.66
CA GLN A 76 22.04 -2.27 5.86
C GLN A 76 22.31 -1.00 5.06
N GLY A 77 23.06 -0.07 5.62
CA GLY A 77 23.35 1.22 4.99
C GLY A 77 22.09 2.02 4.65
N ARG A 78 22.13 2.72 3.52
CA ARG A 78 20.98 3.47 2.99
C ARG A 78 19.90 2.55 2.47
N PHE A 79 18.65 2.89 2.74
CA PHE A 79 17.49 2.19 2.18
C PHE A 79 16.31 3.15 2.05
N GLY A 80 15.34 2.81 1.21
CA GLY A 80 14.11 3.57 1.03
C GLY A 80 12.89 2.78 1.49
N PHE A 81 11.93 3.43 2.14
CA PHE A 81 10.63 2.86 2.43
C PHE A 81 9.54 3.62 1.69
N GLY A 82 8.84 2.92 0.78
CA GLY A 82 7.77 3.46 -0.03
C GLY A 82 6.41 2.93 0.39
N ILE A 83 5.40 3.80 0.34
CA ILE A 83 3.99 3.46 0.49
C ILE A 83 3.23 3.96 -0.74
N THR A 84 2.31 3.15 -1.22
CA THR A 84 1.40 3.49 -2.32
C THR A 84 -0.02 3.08 -1.95
N LEU A 85 -0.98 3.96 -2.13
CA LEU A 85 -2.39 3.69 -1.91
C LEU A 85 -3.16 3.91 -3.21
N THR A 86 -3.96 2.93 -3.61
CA THR A 86 -4.77 3.05 -4.83
C THR A 86 -5.99 3.95 -4.60
N GLU A 87 -6.61 4.37 -5.70
CA GLU A 87 -8.00 4.81 -5.70
C GLU A 87 -8.92 3.71 -5.13
N ALA A 88 -10.11 4.12 -4.70
CA ALA A 88 -11.08 3.18 -4.15
C ALA A 88 -11.49 2.16 -5.21
N LEU A 89 -11.42 0.88 -4.85
CA LEU A 89 -11.77 -0.24 -5.70
C LEU A 89 -13.24 -0.60 -5.58
N THR A 90 -13.81 -1.03 -6.69
CA THR A 90 -15.08 -1.76 -6.73
C THR A 90 -14.91 -3.21 -6.25
N ASP A 91 -16.00 -3.84 -5.82
CA ASP A 91 -16.00 -5.26 -5.43
C ASP A 91 -15.47 -6.18 -6.55
N LYS A 92 -15.76 -5.84 -7.81
CA LYS A 92 -15.28 -6.58 -8.99
C LYS A 92 -13.75 -6.51 -9.10
N GLU A 93 -13.18 -5.32 -8.91
CA GLU A 93 -11.73 -5.10 -8.99
C GLU A 93 -11.00 -5.79 -7.83
N LEU A 94 -11.52 -5.67 -6.61
CA LEU A 94 -10.96 -6.38 -5.46
C LEU A 94 -11.06 -7.89 -5.61
N SER A 95 -12.19 -8.42 -6.07
CA SER A 95 -12.34 -9.86 -6.31
C SER A 95 -11.38 -10.35 -7.39
N ALA A 96 -11.14 -9.54 -8.43
CA ALA A 96 -10.14 -9.85 -9.44
C ALA A 96 -8.73 -9.88 -8.84
N PHE A 97 -8.43 -8.97 -7.90
CA PHE A 97 -7.13 -8.93 -7.21
C PHE A 97 -6.88 -10.21 -6.44
N ILE A 98 -7.83 -10.57 -5.58
CA ILE A 98 -7.74 -11.78 -4.73
C ILE A 98 -7.63 -13.03 -5.60
N ARG A 99 -8.42 -13.13 -6.68
CA ARG A 99 -8.33 -14.27 -7.62
C ARG A 99 -6.98 -14.35 -8.33
N ASN A 100 -6.41 -13.21 -8.73
CA ASN A 100 -5.11 -13.20 -9.41
C ASN A 100 -3.96 -13.50 -8.44
N LEU A 101 -4.04 -13.02 -7.20
CA LEU A 101 -3.14 -13.43 -6.14
C LEU A 101 -3.21 -14.94 -5.92
N ALA A 102 -4.41 -15.50 -5.78
CA ALA A 102 -4.61 -16.94 -5.61
C ALA A 102 -4.07 -17.73 -6.83
N GLY A 103 -4.35 -17.26 -8.05
CA GLY A 103 -3.87 -17.88 -9.28
C GLY A 103 -2.34 -17.84 -9.44
N GLN A 104 -1.68 -16.80 -8.93
CA GLN A 104 -0.22 -16.73 -8.88
C GLN A 104 0.36 -17.63 -7.80
N PHE A 105 -0.26 -17.68 -6.61
CA PHE A 105 0.12 -18.61 -5.55
C PHE A 105 0.11 -20.06 -6.05
N ILE A 106 -0.97 -20.49 -6.72
CA ILE A 106 -1.10 -21.84 -7.31
C ILE A 106 0.02 -22.14 -8.33
N LYS A 107 0.43 -21.14 -9.11
CA LYS A 107 1.52 -21.30 -10.09
C LYS A 107 2.89 -21.43 -9.43
N PHE A 108 3.11 -20.75 -8.31
CA PHE A 108 4.36 -20.83 -7.54
C PHE A 108 4.45 -22.08 -6.65
N THR A 109 3.32 -22.65 -6.22
CA THR A 109 3.28 -23.82 -5.32
C THR A 109 3.04 -25.16 -6.02
N GLY A 110 2.96 -25.19 -7.36
CA GLY A 110 2.99 -26.46 -8.10
C GLY A 110 1.77 -27.37 -7.87
N GLY A 111 0.55 -26.82 -7.91
CA GLY A 111 -0.66 -27.61 -8.13
C GLY A 111 -1.16 -28.50 -6.99
N GLN A 112 -0.67 -28.38 -5.75
CA GLN A 112 -1.33 -28.95 -4.57
C GLN A 112 -2.17 -27.86 -3.90
N ALA A 113 -3.39 -27.64 -4.40
CA ALA A 113 -4.23 -26.48 -4.05
C ALA A 113 -5.52 -26.82 -3.29
N ASP A 114 -5.73 -28.07 -2.85
CA ASP A 114 -7.01 -28.43 -2.24
C ASP A 114 -7.09 -28.19 -0.72
N ASP A 115 -5.96 -28.07 -0.01
CA ASP A 115 -5.97 -27.94 1.46
C ASP A 115 -5.48 -26.58 2.04
N PHE A 116 -5.15 -25.60 1.18
CA PHE A 116 -4.60 -24.31 1.65
C PHE A 116 -5.53 -23.10 1.48
N LEU A 117 -6.85 -23.32 1.33
CA LEU A 117 -7.84 -22.24 1.33
C LEU A 117 -8.17 -21.68 2.73
N ALA A 118 -7.42 -22.06 3.77
CA ALA A 118 -7.51 -21.44 5.10
C ALA A 118 -6.49 -20.28 5.23
N PRO A 119 -6.90 -19.11 5.77
CA PRO A 119 -5.97 -18.01 6.05
C PRO A 119 -4.97 -18.40 7.16
N PRO A 120 -3.71 -17.90 7.16
CA PRO A 120 -3.25 -16.66 6.54
C PRO A 120 -2.14 -16.87 5.49
N LEU A 121 -2.42 -16.46 4.26
CA LEU A 121 -1.43 -16.41 3.17
C LEU A 121 -0.51 -15.20 3.38
N LEU A 122 0.61 -15.36 4.10
CA LEU A 122 1.63 -14.31 4.28
C LEU A 122 3.05 -14.75 3.88
N GLY A 123 3.23 -15.97 3.38
CA GLY A 123 4.55 -16.51 3.06
C GLY A 123 5.03 -16.20 1.64
N SER A 124 4.15 -16.29 0.63
CA SER A 124 4.50 -16.11 -0.80
C SER A 124 3.84 -14.88 -1.45
N LEU A 125 3.05 -14.11 -0.71
CA LEU A 125 2.33 -12.92 -1.21
C LEU A 125 3.15 -11.62 -1.18
N ALA A 126 4.44 -11.70 -0.83
CA ALA A 126 5.27 -10.57 -0.39
C ALA A 126 6.35 -10.13 -1.40
N GLU A 127 6.22 -10.48 -2.68
CA GLU A 127 7.28 -10.23 -3.67
C GLU A 127 6.82 -9.58 -4.99
N LEU A 128 5.52 -9.32 -5.16
CA LEU A 128 5.02 -8.78 -6.43
C LEU A 128 4.74 -7.28 -6.32
N PRO A 129 5.37 -6.43 -7.15
CA PRO A 129 5.10 -5.00 -7.18
C PRO A 129 3.62 -4.74 -7.42
N LEU A 130 3.04 -3.78 -6.69
CA LEU A 130 1.66 -3.37 -6.88
C LEU A 130 1.39 -2.97 -8.35
N SER A 131 2.39 -2.43 -9.04
CA SER A 131 2.33 -2.09 -10.47
C SER A 131 2.27 -3.31 -11.41
N TYR A 132 2.82 -4.45 -10.98
CA TYR A 132 2.70 -5.73 -11.67
C TYR A 132 1.36 -6.39 -11.35
N LEU A 133 0.95 -6.35 -10.08
CA LEU A 133 -0.37 -6.82 -9.65
C LEU A 133 -1.47 -6.02 -10.33
N SER A 134 -1.35 -4.70 -10.49
CA SER A 134 -2.30 -3.85 -11.20
C SER A 134 -2.39 -4.14 -12.71
N LYS A 135 -1.29 -4.62 -13.32
CA LYS A 135 -1.26 -5.08 -14.72
C LYS A 135 -1.84 -6.49 -14.89
N ALA A 136 -1.55 -7.39 -13.96
CA ALA A 136 -2.10 -8.75 -13.94
C ALA A 136 -3.60 -8.74 -13.59
N LEU A 137 -4.00 -7.78 -12.75
CA LEU A 137 -5.35 -7.53 -12.25
C LEU A 137 -6.38 -7.39 -13.35
N LEU A 138 -6.02 -6.72 -14.44
CA LEU A 138 -7.02 -6.17 -15.34
C LEU A 138 -6.57 -6.31 -16.79
N LYS A 139 -7.36 -7.09 -17.55
CA LYS A 139 -7.59 -6.82 -18.99
C LYS A 139 -8.28 -5.45 -19.20
N GLU A 140 -8.74 -4.80 -18.12
CA GLU A 140 -9.27 -3.44 -18.03
C GLU A 140 -8.22 -2.46 -17.45
N LYS A 141 -8.57 -1.17 -17.28
CA LYS A 141 -7.64 -0.12 -16.84
C LYS A 141 -7.24 -0.31 -15.36
N ALA A 142 -5.93 -0.46 -15.08
CA ALA A 142 -5.36 -0.54 -13.73
C ALA A 142 -5.89 0.58 -12.80
N PRO A 143 -6.17 0.29 -11.51
CA PRO A 143 -6.62 1.30 -10.58
C PRO A 143 -5.58 2.40 -10.46
N GLY A 144 -6.05 3.65 -10.41
CA GLY A 144 -5.16 4.80 -10.24
C GLY A 144 -4.46 4.76 -8.88
N THR A 145 -3.28 5.38 -8.80
CA THR A 145 -2.67 5.68 -7.51
C THR A 145 -3.32 6.94 -6.95
N LEU A 146 -3.96 6.82 -5.79
CA LEU A 146 -4.55 7.94 -5.05
C LEU A 146 -3.46 8.74 -4.34
N ALA A 147 -2.56 8.03 -3.66
CA ALA A 147 -1.52 8.65 -2.87
C ALA A 147 -0.25 7.78 -2.83
N GLU A 148 0.91 8.42 -2.75
CA GLU A 148 2.20 7.77 -2.58
C GLU A 148 3.11 8.58 -1.65
N GLY A 149 4.01 7.91 -0.96
CA GLY A 149 4.99 8.53 -0.07
C GLY A 149 6.23 7.68 0.03
N VAL A 150 7.39 8.32 0.20
CA VAL A 150 8.68 7.66 0.30
C VAL A 150 9.49 8.31 1.41
N LEU A 151 10.20 7.50 2.18
CA LEU A 151 11.22 7.92 3.12
C LEU A 151 12.57 7.36 2.70
N ASP A 152 13.57 8.22 2.60
CA ASP A 152 14.97 7.82 2.50
C ASP A 152 15.56 7.71 3.91
N LEU A 153 16.13 6.56 4.23
CA LEU A 153 16.52 6.16 5.58
C LEU A 153 17.96 5.64 5.58
N GLU A 154 18.60 5.72 6.75
CA GLU A 154 19.96 5.23 6.99
C GLU A 154 19.95 4.25 8.17
N ALA A 155 20.49 3.05 7.99
CA ALA A 155 20.48 2.00 9.02
C ALA A 155 21.18 2.44 10.31
N SER A 156 22.14 3.36 10.24
CA SER A 156 22.81 3.90 11.43
C SER A 156 21.92 4.76 12.34
N GLN A 157 20.75 5.18 11.85
CA GLN A 157 19.76 5.94 12.63
C GLN A 157 18.77 5.03 13.36
N LEU A 158 18.83 3.72 13.13
CA LEU A 158 17.97 2.76 13.78
C LEU A 158 18.47 2.49 15.21
N PRO A 159 17.55 2.30 16.17
CA PRO A 159 17.91 1.90 17.52
C PRO A 159 18.52 0.49 17.52
N ASP A 160 19.09 0.10 18.65
CA ASP A 160 19.57 -1.27 18.82
C ASP A 160 18.42 -2.28 18.87
N SER A 161 18.77 -3.57 18.78
CA SER A 161 17.84 -4.70 18.82
C SER A 161 16.88 -4.61 20.01
N GLY A 162 15.59 -4.88 19.76
CA GLY A 162 14.50 -4.69 20.72
C GLY A 162 13.93 -3.27 20.76
N GLY A 163 14.62 -2.28 20.18
CA GLY A 163 14.13 -0.92 20.04
C GLY A 163 12.94 -0.79 19.11
N GLN A 164 12.11 0.23 19.35
CA GLN A 164 10.96 0.56 18.52
C GLN A 164 10.98 2.04 18.15
N LEU A 165 10.45 2.35 16.96
CA LEU A 165 10.25 3.71 16.48
C LEU A 165 9.01 3.78 15.60
N CYS A 166 8.54 4.99 15.34
CA CYS A 166 7.44 5.24 14.41
C CYS A 166 7.94 6.14 13.27
N TRP A 167 7.70 5.72 12.04
CA TRP A 167 7.90 6.57 10.87
C TRP A 167 6.59 7.19 10.44
N GLU A 168 6.65 8.47 10.12
CA GLU A 168 5.55 9.21 9.51
C GLU A 168 5.90 9.44 8.04
N VAL A 169 5.13 8.82 7.16
CA VAL A 169 5.30 8.88 5.70
C VAL A 169 4.27 9.86 5.15
N PRO A 170 4.68 11.08 4.72
CA PRO A 170 3.78 12.02 4.09
C PRO A 170 3.29 11.45 2.76
N LEU A 171 1.98 11.45 2.57
CA LEU A 171 1.36 10.96 1.34
C LEU A 171 1.06 12.14 0.41
N ARG A 172 1.38 11.98 -0.87
CA ARG A 172 1.11 12.97 -1.92
C ARG A 172 0.36 12.34 -3.07
N THR A 173 -0.47 13.14 -3.73
CA THR A 173 -1.18 12.70 -4.94
C THR A 173 -0.20 12.70 -6.13
N PRO A 174 0.06 11.58 -6.80
CA PRO A 174 0.95 11.59 -7.98
C PRO A 174 0.32 12.32 -9.18
N LYS A 175 -1.01 12.38 -9.22
CA LYS A 175 -1.81 13.02 -10.27
C LYS A 175 -2.92 13.84 -9.63
N ALA A 176 -3.46 14.80 -10.38
CA ALA A 176 -4.60 15.57 -9.91
C ALA A 176 -5.81 14.65 -9.68
N VAL A 177 -6.43 14.76 -8.51
CA VAL A 177 -7.65 14.04 -8.16
C VAL A 177 -8.83 14.92 -8.54
N VAL A 178 -9.69 14.41 -9.42
CA VAL A 178 -10.82 15.16 -9.98
C VAL A 178 -12.13 14.48 -9.68
N ARG A 179 -13.13 15.26 -9.27
CA ARG A 179 -14.52 14.86 -9.15
C ARG A 179 -15.29 15.31 -10.38
N SER A 180 -15.96 14.38 -11.05
CA SER A 180 -16.88 14.71 -12.14
C SER A 180 -18.30 14.82 -11.59
N VAL A 181 -18.86 16.02 -11.60
CA VAL A 181 -20.25 16.27 -11.24
C VAL A 181 -21.07 16.39 -12.52
N ARG A 182 -22.04 15.49 -12.69
CA ARG A 182 -23.03 15.62 -13.76
C ARG A 182 -24.21 16.42 -13.24
N ARG A 183 -24.50 17.55 -13.89
CA ARG A 183 -25.65 18.39 -13.58
C ARG A 183 -26.53 18.50 -14.81
N ARG A 184 -27.83 18.25 -14.64
CA ARG A 184 -28.82 18.53 -15.67
C ARG A 184 -29.14 20.02 -15.64
N VAL A 185 -28.94 20.71 -16.75
CA VAL A 185 -29.28 22.12 -16.93
C VAL A 185 -30.27 22.20 -18.08
N GLY A 186 -31.56 22.35 -17.74
CA GLY A 186 -32.66 22.22 -18.70
C GLY A 186 -32.75 20.81 -19.31
N LYS A 187 -32.76 20.72 -20.64
CA LYS A 187 -32.76 19.44 -21.37
C LYS A 187 -31.36 18.84 -21.61
N GLN A 188 -30.29 19.56 -21.28
CA GLN A 188 -28.91 19.10 -21.52
C GLN A 188 -28.23 18.62 -20.24
N THR A 189 -27.46 17.54 -20.36
CA THR A 189 -26.60 17.05 -19.28
C THR A 189 -25.23 17.69 -19.43
N ARG A 190 -24.86 18.54 -18.46
CA ARG A 190 -23.52 19.14 -18.40
C ARG A 190 -22.66 18.37 -17.41
N THR A 191 -21.47 17.98 -17.82
CA THR A 191 -20.46 17.42 -16.92
C THR A 191 -19.48 18.52 -16.55
N GLN A 192 -19.37 18.81 -15.26
CA GLN A 192 -18.37 19.71 -14.71
C GLN A 192 -17.31 18.87 -14.00
N ARG A 193 -16.03 19.16 -14.26
CA ARG A 193 -14.91 18.57 -13.54
C ARG A 193 -14.44 19.57 -12.50
N GLU A 194 -14.35 19.11 -11.26
CA GLU A 194 -13.84 19.86 -10.12
C GLU A 194 -12.57 19.17 -9.63
N THR A 195 -11.48 19.91 -9.49
CA THR A 195 -10.22 19.38 -8.95
C THR A 195 -10.32 19.38 -7.43
N LEU A 196 -10.25 18.21 -6.82
CA LEU A 196 -10.22 18.06 -5.35
C LEU A 196 -8.84 18.36 -4.82
N LEU A 197 -7.81 17.79 -5.45
CA LEU A 197 -6.41 18.04 -5.14
C LEU A 197 -5.59 18.13 -6.45
N PRO A 198 -4.68 19.12 -6.59
CA PRO A 198 -3.74 19.13 -7.70
C PRO A 198 -2.71 18.01 -7.56
N ALA A 199 -1.93 17.74 -8.61
CA ALA A 199 -0.82 16.80 -8.54
C ALA A 199 0.26 17.32 -7.58
N GLY A 200 0.86 16.42 -6.80
CA GLY A 200 1.88 16.70 -5.79
C GLY A 200 1.34 17.25 -4.47
N ALA A 201 0.01 17.48 -4.37
CA ALA A 201 -0.63 17.96 -3.16
C ALA A 201 -0.52 16.94 -2.02
N ALA A 202 -0.57 17.43 -0.78
CA ALA A 202 -0.67 16.57 0.39
C ALA A 202 -1.98 15.78 0.32
N ALA A 203 -1.87 14.45 0.29
CA ALA A 203 -2.99 13.52 0.22
C ALA A 203 -3.32 12.91 1.58
N GLY A 204 -2.44 13.06 2.57
CA GLY A 204 -2.60 12.48 3.89
C GLY A 204 -1.27 12.11 4.56
N LEU A 205 -1.37 11.23 5.55
CA LEU A 205 -0.26 10.69 6.32
C LEU A 205 -0.42 9.19 6.50
N CYS A 206 0.68 8.45 6.44
CA CYS A 206 0.75 7.06 6.85
C CYS A 206 1.75 6.94 8.01
N ARG A 207 1.35 6.28 9.10
CA ARG A 207 2.22 6.00 10.24
C ARG A 207 2.51 4.51 10.27
N VAL A 208 3.79 4.18 10.34
CA VAL A 208 4.24 2.79 10.45
C VAL A 208 5.09 2.62 11.70
N GLY A 209 4.85 1.55 12.42
CA GLY A 209 5.65 1.09 13.53
C GLY A 209 6.82 0.28 12.98
N VAL A 210 7.99 0.46 13.57
CA VAL A 210 9.19 -0.28 13.20
C VAL A 210 9.83 -0.82 14.46
N ARG A 211 9.99 -2.13 14.50
CA ARG A 211 10.61 -2.85 15.61
C ARG A 211 11.90 -3.50 15.13
N MET A 212 12.99 -3.25 15.84
CA MET A 212 14.27 -3.94 15.63
C MET A 212 14.20 -5.30 16.31
N LEU A 213 14.63 -6.34 15.59
CA LEU A 213 14.58 -7.73 16.04
C LEU A 213 15.90 -8.21 16.63
#